data_AF-A0A5D2ZJU3-F1
#
_entry.id   AF-A0A5D2ZJU3-F1
#
_cell.length_a   1.000
_cell.length_b   1.000
_cell.length_c   1.000
_cell.angle_alpha   90.00
_cell.angle_beta   90.00
_cell.angle_gamma   90.00
#
_symmetry.space_group_name_H-M   'P 1'
#
loop_
_entity.id
_entity.type
_entity.pdbx_description
1 polymer ?
#
loop_
_entity_poly.entity_id
_entity_poly.type
_entity_poly.pdbx_seq_one_letter_code
_entity_poly.pdbx_strand_id
1 'polypeptide(L)'
;MESDNLAYMELAIHQATRHAEMEAIDDLLEMWWRDGLSKAEVAKNFSQCILYVTCETCIMCAAALSFLGIKDVYYGCANEKFGGCGSILSLHSSCSEPFISDKVPQRGFKCTGGLMASEAISLFRSFYEQGNPNAPKPHRPLVQKKVE
;
A
#
# COMPACT_ATOMS: atom_id res chain seq x y z
N MET A 1 -20.75 12.22 -8.40
CA MET A 1 -20.00 12.01 -7.13
C MET A 1 -20.37 10.68 -6.49
N GLU A 2 -21.63 10.44 -6.13
CA GLU A 2 -22.04 9.17 -5.50
C GLU A 2 -22.12 7.98 -6.48
N SER A 3 -22.54 8.24 -7.72
CA SER A 3 -22.50 7.26 -8.83
C SER A 3 -21.07 6.92 -9.27
N ASP A 4 -20.19 7.91 -9.28
CA ASP A 4 -18.79 7.73 -9.66
C ASP A 4 -18.03 6.92 -8.60
N ASN A 5 -18.35 7.12 -7.32
CA ASN A 5 -17.80 6.33 -6.21
C ASN A 5 -18.26 4.86 -6.24
N LEU A 6 -19.51 4.59 -6.63
CA LEU A 6 -20.01 3.23 -6.78
C LEU A 6 -19.33 2.50 -7.94
N ALA A 7 -19.20 3.16 -9.10
CA ALA A 7 -18.47 2.62 -10.25
C ALA A 7 -16.98 2.40 -9.93
N TYR A 8 -16.35 3.31 -9.17
CA TYR A 8 -14.97 3.17 -8.71
C TYR A 8 -14.80 1.99 -7.77
N MET A 9 -15.69 1.83 -6.77
CA MET A 9 -15.67 0.68 -5.87
C MET A 9 -15.85 -0.64 -6.62
N GLU A 10 -16.76 -0.68 -7.60
CA GLU A 10 -17.01 -1.88 -8.41
C GLU A 10 -15.81 -2.25 -9.30
N LEU A 11 -15.08 -1.25 -9.81
CA LEU A 11 -13.83 -1.48 -10.52
C LEU A 11 -12.71 -1.97 -9.57
N ALA A 12 -12.61 -1.39 -8.38
CA ALA A 12 -11.57 -1.69 -7.41
C ALA A 12 -11.67 -3.14 -6.88
N ILE A 13 -12.88 -3.66 -6.65
CA ILE A 13 -13.06 -5.05 -6.17
C ILE A 13 -12.63 -6.12 -7.17
N HIS A 14 -12.41 -5.77 -8.44
CA HIS A 14 -11.97 -6.68 -9.49
C HIS A 14 -10.48 -6.57 -9.82
N GLN A 15 -9.73 -5.74 -9.11
CA GLN A 15 -8.31 -5.53 -9.33
C GLN A 15 -7.50 -5.91 -8.10
N ALA A 16 -6.87 -7.08 -8.14
CA ALA A 16 -6.10 -7.63 -7.02
C ALA A 16 -4.91 -6.75 -6.58
N THR A 17 -4.47 -5.81 -7.43
CA THR A 17 -3.35 -4.91 -7.15
C THR A 17 -3.76 -3.56 -6.55
N ARG A 18 -5.06 -3.26 -6.42
CA ARG A 18 -5.59 -2.00 -5.86
C ARG A 18 -5.45 -1.94 -4.34
N HIS A 19 -4.20 -1.97 -3.88
CA HIS A 19 -3.84 -1.70 -2.48
C HIS A 19 -3.72 -0.19 -2.26
N ALA A 20 -3.87 0.26 -1.02
CA ALA A 20 -3.82 1.68 -0.67
C ALA A 20 -2.55 2.38 -1.18
N GLU A 21 -1.40 1.70 -1.15
CA GLU A 21 -0.13 2.21 -1.66
C GLU A 21 -0.16 2.41 -3.18
N MET A 22 -0.81 1.51 -3.92
CA MET A 22 -0.93 1.59 -5.37
C MET A 22 -1.89 2.69 -5.80
N GLU A 23 -3.00 2.88 -5.08
CA GLU A 23 -3.92 4.00 -5.30
C GLU A 23 -3.21 5.34 -5.12
N ALA A 24 -2.43 5.49 -4.03
CA ALA A 24 -1.67 6.71 -3.78
C ALA A 24 -0.62 6.99 -4.86
N ILE A 25 -0.01 5.95 -5.43
CA ILE A 25 0.93 6.07 -6.56
C ILE A 25 0.19 6.52 -7.82
N ASP A 26 -0.95 5.88 -8.14
CA ASP A 26 -1.75 6.20 -9.32
C ASP A 26 -2.23 7.67 -9.28
N ASP A 27 -2.76 8.12 -8.14
CA ASP A 27 -3.21 9.51 -7.94
C ASP A 27 -2.09 10.53 -8.20
N LEU A 28 -0.88 10.26 -7.67
CA LEU A 28 0.27 11.13 -7.88
C LEU A 28 0.75 11.12 -9.33
N LEU A 29 0.77 9.95 -9.97
CA LEU A 29 1.16 9.82 -11.37
C LEU A 29 0.19 10.55 -12.30
N GLU A 30 -1.12 10.39 -12.09
CA GLU A 30 -2.13 11.09 -12.87
C GLU A 30 -1.98 12.62 -12.74
N MET A 31 -1.80 13.10 -11.51
CA MET A 31 -1.58 14.52 -11.24
C MET A 31 -0.33 15.04 -11.95
N TRP A 32 0.81 14.37 -11.81
CA TRP A 32 2.08 14.81 -12.42
C TRP A 32 2.10 14.69 -13.95
N TRP A 33 1.41 13.70 -14.51
CA TRP A 33 1.24 13.61 -15.96
C TRP A 33 0.39 14.75 -16.51
N ARG A 34 -0.68 15.13 -15.80
CA ARG A 34 -1.48 16.31 -16.16
C ARG A 34 -0.68 17.60 -16.10
N ASP A 35 0.23 17.71 -15.13
CA ASP A 35 1.14 18.85 -14.98
C ASP A 35 2.30 18.83 -15.99
N GLY A 36 2.40 17.79 -16.83
CA GLY A 36 3.37 17.69 -17.91
C GLY A 36 4.79 17.33 -17.46
N LEU A 37 4.95 16.75 -16.26
CA LEU A 37 6.27 16.40 -15.74
C LEU A 37 6.93 15.31 -16.58
N SER A 38 8.23 15.47 -16.80
CA SER A 38 9.08 14.44 -17.40
C SER A 38 9.27 13.26 -16.44
N LYS A 39 9.68 12.10 -16.99
CA LYS A 39 9.99 10.91 -16.18
C LYS A 39 11.05 11.18 -15.10
N ALA A 40 12.01 12.06 -15.39
CA ALA A 40 13.07 12.42 -14.45
C ALA A 40 12.53 13.25 -13.28
N GLU A 41 11.59 14.16 -13.53
CA GLU A 41 10.93 14.97 -12.50
C GLU A 41 10.02 14.10 -11.63
N VAL A 42 9.25 13.20 -12.21
CA VAL A 42 8.44 12.21 -11.46
C VAL A 42 9.32 11.36 -10.54
N ALA A 43 10.42 10.79 -11.06
CA ALA A 43 11.35 10.01 -10.25
C ALA A 43 11.98 10.85 -9.12
N LYS A 44 12.31 12.11 -9.39
CA LYS A 44 12.82 13.04 -8.39
C LYS A 44 11.77 13.31 -7.31
N ASN A 45 10.51 13.55 -7.66
CA ASN A 45 9.44 13.79 -6.71
C ASN A 45 9.22 12.58 -5.80
N PHE A 46 9.14 11.36 -6.37
CA PHE A 46 9.03 10.13 -5.56
C PHE A 46 10.20 9.98 -4.58
N SER A 47 11.43 10.33 -4.97
CA SER A 47 12.60 10.30 -4.08
C SER A 47 12.55 11.27 -2.90
N GLN A 48 11.54 12.13 -2.85
CA GLN A 48 11.27 13.06 -1.76
C GLN A 48 9.99 12.72 -0.99
N CYS A 49 9.13 11.84 -1.55
CA CYS A 49 7.88 11.43 -0.93
C CYS A 49 8.11 10.59 0.32
N ILE A 50 7.25 10.80 1.31
CA ILE A 50 7.16 10.00 2.53
C ILE A 50 5.76 9.40 2.56
N LEU A 51 5.68 8.07 2.68
CA LEU A 51 4.41 7.36 2.78
C LEU A 51 4.08 7.06 4.24
N TYR A 52 2.84 7.34 4.64
CA TYR A 52 2.26 6.87 5.89
C TYR A 52 1.15 5.88 5.58
N VAL A 53 1.23 4.68 6.14
CA VAL A 53 0.26 3.60 5.90
C VAL A 53 -0.12 2.92 7.22
N THR A 54 -1.35 2.47 7.37
CA THR A 54 -1.82 1.91 8.65
C THR A 54 -1.19 0.54 8.96
N CYS A 55 -0.96 -0.27 7.94
CA CYS A 55 -0.33 -1.59 8.03
C CYS A 55 0.98 -1.60 7.25
N GLU A 56 1.95 -2.39 7.68
CA GLU A 56 3.18 -2.61 6.94
C GLU A 56 2.88 -3.05 5.49
N THR A 57 3.54 -2.37 4.56
CA THR A 57 3.36 -2.57 3.12
C THR A 57 3.62 -4.03 2.75
N CYS A 58 2.76 -4.61 1.92
CA CYS A 58 2.95 -5.99 1.49
C CYS A 58 4.15 -6.13 0.54
N ILE A 59 4.60 -7.37 0.27
CA ILE A 59 5.71 -7.68 -0.65
C ILE A 59 5.57 -6.95 -2.01
N MET A 60 4.38 -6.97 -2.60
CA MET A 60 4.12 -6.30 -3.88
C MET A 60 4.32 -4.78 -3.78
N CYS A 61 3.72 -4.14 -2.78
CA CYS A 61 3.77 -2.69 -2.62
C CYS A 61 5.18 -2.22 -2.24
N ALA A 62 5.87 -2.96 -1.38
CA ALA A 62 7.27 -2.69 -1.02
C ALA A 62 8.19 -2.75 -2.25
N ALA A 63 8.00 -3.72 -3.14
CA ALA A 63 8.75 -3.80 -4.40
C ALA A 63 8.46 -2.59 -5.30
N ALA A 64 7.19 -2.22 -5.47
CA ALA A 64 6.79 -1.06 -6.28
C ALA A 64 7.42 0.24 -5.75
N LEU A 65 7.34 0.47 -4.44
CA LEU A 65 7.94 1.61 -3.76
C LEU A 65 9.47 1.67 -3.92
N SER A 66 10.13 0.51 -3.88
CA SER A 66 11.57 0.40 -4.14
C SER A 66 11.93 0.74 -5.59
N PHE A 67 11.12 0.31 -6.57
CA PHE A 67 11.32 0.68 -7.98
C PHE A 67 11.10 2.16 -8.25
N LEU A 68 10.13 2.79 -7.57
CA LEU A 68 9.91 4.24 -7.64
C LEU A 68 10.98 5.02 -6.89
N GLY A 69 11.69 4.38 -5.97
CA GLY A 69 12.73 4.98 -5.16
C GLY A 69 12.18 5.98 -4.15
N ILE A 70 11.09 5.61 -3.45
CA ILE A 70 10.52 6.43 -2.38
C ILE A 70 11.56 6.70 -1.27
N LYS A 71 11.42 7.82 -0.55
CA LYS A 71 12.36 8.18 0.51
C LYS A 71 12.17 7.35 1.78
N ASP A 72 11.00 7.52 2.41
CA ASP A 72 10.70 6.97 3.73
C ASP A 72 9.28 6.38 3.73
N VAL A 73 9.10 5.28 4.46
CA VAL A 73 7.80 4.67 4.74
C VAL A 73 7.62 4.52 6.24
N TYR A 74 6.49 5.01 6.73
CA TYR A 74 6.07 4.87 8.11
C TYR A 74 4.80 4.03 8.17
N TYR A 75 4.77 3.03 9.05
CA TYR A 75 3.60 2.19 9.21
C TYR A 75 3.19 1.99 10.66
N GLY A 76 1.90 1.71 10.86
CA GLY A 76 1.35 1.43 12.18
C GLY A 76 1.68 0.02 12.66
N CYS A 77 0.88 -0.95 12.26
CA CYS A 77 1.06 -2.34 12.67
C CYS A 77 1.86 -3.16 11.66
N ALA A 78 2.56 -4.18 12.14
CA ALA A 78 3.26 -5.15 11.29
C ALA A 78 2.27 -5.98 10.45
N ASN A 79 2.73 -6.47 9.31
CA ASN A 79 1.96 -7.35 8.41
C ASN A 79 2.51 -8.77 8.49
N GLU A 80 2.00 -9.54 9.44
CA GLU A 80 2.49 -10.87 9.80
C GLU A 80 2.35 -11.92 8.69
N LYS A 81 1.53 -11.68 7.66
CA LYS A 81 1.27 -12.65 6.59
C LYS A 81 1.96 -12.30 5.29
N PHE A 82 2.09 -11.02 4.98
CA PHE A 82 2.53 -10.55 3.66
C PHE A 82 3.52 -9.39 3.71
N GLY A 83 4.07 -9.04 4.88
CA GLY A 83 4.91 -7.85 5.07
C GLY A 83 6.20 -7.88 4.25
N GLY A 84 6.40 -6.84 3.44
CA GLY A 84 7.59 -6.67 2.59
C GLY A 84 8.68 -5.79 3.19
N CYS A 85 8.48 -5.30 4.42
CA CYS A 85 9.34 -4.33 5.09
C CYS A 85 9.93 -4.83 6.42
N GLY A 86 10.05 -6.16 6.57
CA GLY A 86 10.72 -6.80 7.70
C GLY A 86 9.95 -7.99 8.29
N SER A 87 8.62 -8.03 8.19
CA SER A 87 7.85 -9.14 8.79
C SER A 87 8.04 -10.46 8.07
N ILE A 88 7.99 -10.47 6.72
CA ILE A 88 8.25 -11.68 5.91
C ILE A 88 9.50 -11.50 5.05
N LEU A 89 9.57 -10.41 4.28
CA LEU A 89 10.73 -10.03 3.47
C LEU A 89 11.18 -8.62 3.81
N SER A 90 12.44 -8.29 3.49
CA SER A 90 13.05 -6.98 3.73
C SER A 90 13.43 -6.28 2.42
N LEU A 91 12.44 -6.02 1.55
CA LEU A 91 12.68 -5.43 0.23
C LEU A 91 13.12 -3.97 0.31
N HIS A 92 12.71 -3.26 1.37
CA HIS A 92 13.17 -1.91 1.68
C HIS A 92 14.69 -1.83 1.93
N SER A 93 15.34 -2.94 2.30
CA SER A 93 16.79 -2.99 2.56
C SER A 93 17.62 -3.34 1.32
N SER A 94 16.99 -3.70 0.19
CA SER A 94 17.69 -4.13 -1.02
C SER A 94 18.34 -2.94 -1.74
N CYS A 95 19.61 -2.67 -1.43
CA CYS A 95 20.49 -1.89 -2.28
C CYS A 95 21.09 -2.82 -3.34
N SER A 96 20.61 -2.73 -4.58
CA SER A 96 21.32 -3.40 -5.67
C SER A 96 22.63 -2.66 -6.00
N GLU A 97 23.72 -3.41 -6.07
CA GLU A 97 25.02 -2.96 -6.59
C GLU A 97 24.88 -2.35 -7.99
N PRO A 98 25.78 -1.44 -8.40
CA PRO A 98 25.70 -0.81 -9.71
C PRO A 98 25.88 -1.85 -10.83
N PHE A 99 24.90 -1.91 -11.74
CA PHE A 99 25.01 -2.38 -13.13
C PHE A 99 25.80 -3.69 -13.39
N ILE A 100 25.16 -4.86 -13.26
CA ILE A 100 25.66 -6.12 -13.87
C ILE A 100 24.62 -6.84 -14.76
N SER A 101 23.38 -6.35 -14.88
CA SER A 101 22.38 -7.00 -15.75
C SER A 101 21.26 -6.00 -16.10
N ASP A 102 20.53 -6.24 -17.19
CA ASP A 102 19.32 -5.53 -17.69
C ASP A 102 18.14 -5.49 -16.68
N LYS A 103 18.40 -5.63 -15.39
CA LYS A 103 17.42 -5.56 -14.32
C LYS A 103 17.21 -4.10 -13.90
N VAL A 104 15.95 -3.73 -13.75
CA VAL A 104 15.54 -2.42 -13.23
C VAL A 104 16.17 -2.24 -11.83
N PRO A 105 16.93 -1.15 -11.58
CA PRO A 105 17.59 -0.94 -10.30
C PRO A 105 16.57 -0.80 -9.17
N GLN A 106 16.70 -1.62 -8.13
CA GLN A 106 15.94 -1.50 -6.89
C GLN A 106 16.69 -0.58 -5.94
N ARG A 107 16.01 0.46 -5.45
CA ARG A 107 16.53 1.36 -4.43
C ARG A 107 15.97 0.99 -3.06
N GLY A 108 16.85 0.88 -2.08
CA GLY A 108 16.41 0.77 -0.69
C GLY A 108 15.73 2.06 -0.23
N PHE A 109 14.82 1.94 0.73
CA PHE A 109 14.15 3.06 1.37
C PHE A 109 14.08 2.83 2.88
N LYS A 110 14.02 3.90 3.66
CA LYS A 110 13.92 3.78 5.11
C LYS A 110 12.50 3.36 5.49
N CYS A 111 12.37 2.37 6.38
CA CYS A 111 11.08 1.93 6.86
C CYS A 111 11.04 2.00 8.40
N THR A 112 9.96 2.52 8.98
CA THR A 112 9.79 2.63 10.44
C THR A 112 8.37 2.28 10.84
N GLY A 113 8.24 1.21 11.62
CA GLY A 113 6.96 0.70 12.13
C GLY A 113 6.62 1.18 13.53
N GLY A 114 5.39 0.89 13.97
CA GLY A 114 4.93 1.11 15.34
C GLY A 114 4.13 2.39 15.57
N LEU A 115 3.90 3.20 14.52
CA LEU A 115 3.18 4.47 14.64
C LEU A 115 1.67 4.26 14.86
N MET A 116 1.16 4.50 16.06
CA MET A 116 -0.26 4.23 16.38
C MET A 116 -0.65 2.76 16.08
N ALA A 117 0.26 1.83 16.37
CA ALA A 117 0.08 0.41 16.04
C ALA A 117 -1.18 -0.18 16.68
N SER A 118 -1.52 0.25 17.91
CA SER A 118 -2.70 -0.23 18.62
C SER A 118 -4.00 0.17 17.90
N GLU A 119 -4.06 1.40 17.40
CA GLU A 119 -5.17 1.95 16.64
C GLU A 119 -5.30 1.24 15.28
N ALA A 120 -4.18 1.06 14.58
CA ALA A 120 -4.16 0.31 13.32
C ALA A 120 -4.68 -1.14 13.51
N ILE A 121 -4.21 -1.84 14.54
CA ILE A 121 -4.71 -3.19 14.88
C ILE A 121 -6.21 -3.16 15.21
N SER A 122 -6.67 -2.14 15.96
CA SER A 122 -8.08 -1.98 16.31
C SER A 122 -8.98 -1.84 15.09
N LEU A 123 -8.53 -1.11 14.05
CA LEU A 123 -9.25 -1.01 12.78
C LEU A 123 -9.38 -2.37 12.09
N PHE A 124 -8.30 -3.15 12.01
CA PHE A 124 -8.35 -4.50 11.42
C PHE A 124 -9.25 -5.45 12.21
N ARG A 125 -9.20 -5.42 13.54
CA ARG A 125 -10.10 -6.21 14.39
C ARG A 125 -11.56 -5.86 14.12
N SER A 126 -11.86 -4.56 14.12
CA SER A 126 -13.20 -4.07 13.81
C SER A 126 -13.68 -4.50 12.42
N PHE A 127 -12.78 -4.58 11.43
CA PHE A 127 -13.10 -5.07 10.08
C PHE A 127 -13.41 -6.57 10.08
N TYR A 128 -12.56 -7.40 10.68
CA TYR A 128 -12.76 -8.87 10.70
C TYR A 128 -13.96 -9.30 11.56
N GLU A 129 -14.28 -8.55 12.62
CA GLU A 129 -15.44 -8.80 13.48
C GLU A 129 -16.77 -8.62 12.75
N GLN A 130 -16.84 -7.69 11.78
CA GLN A 130 -18.06 -7.48 10.97
C GLN A 130 -18.41 -8.71 10.14
N GLY A 131 -17.40 -9.48 9.71
CA GLY A 131 -17.57 -10.66 8.85
C GLY A 131 -17.77 -10.30 7.38
N ASN A 132 -17.65 -11.30 6.50
CA ASN A 132 -17.81 -11.12 5.07
C ASN A 132 -19.21 -11.59 4.63
N PRO A 133 -20.11 -10.70 4.17
CA PRO A 133 -21.43 -11.07 3.68
C PRO A 133 -21.40 -11.97 2.44
N ASN A 134 -20.31 -11.94 1.68
CA ASN A 134 -20.12 -12.74 0.47
C ASN A 134 -19.44 -14.09 0.74
N ALA A 135 -19.19 -14.46 2.01
CA ALA A 135 -18.57 -15.74 2.34
C ALA A 135 -19.49 -16.93 1.97
N PRO A 136 -18.93 -18.02 1.42
CA PRO A 136 -19.72 -19.22 1.14
C PRO A 136 -20.31 -19.81 2.42
N LYS A 137 -21.54 -20.33 2.34
CA LYS A 137 -22.24 -20.91 3.49
C LYS A 137 -21.73 -22.34 3.78
N PRO A 138 -21.59 -22.73 5.06
CA PRO A 138 -21.91 -21.98 6.27
C PRO A 138 -20.82 -20.95 6.63
N HIS A 139 -21.22 -19.72 6.96
CA HIS A 139 -20.32 -18.65 7.39
C HIS A 139 -20.68 -18.14 8.79
N ARG A 140 -19.72 -17.46 9.44
CA ARG A 140 -19.93 -16.79 10.73
C ARG A 140 -21.07 -15.75 10.61
N PRO A 141 -21.99 -15.63 11.59
CA PRO A 141 -22.98 -14.57 11.62
C PRO A 141 -22.33 -13.17 11.57
N LEU A 142 -22.90 -12.25 10.79
CA LEU A 142 -22.40 -10.88 10.65
C LEU A 142 -22.79 -10.05 11.89
N VAL A 143 -21.87 -9.20 12.36
CA VAL A 143 -22.12 -8.27 13.46
C VAL A 143 -22.69 -6.97 12.89
N GLN A 144 -23.96 -6.67 13.19
CA GLN A 144 -24.55 -5.37 12.84
C GLN A 144 -24.07 -4.30 13.82
N LYS A 145 -23.22 -3.36 13.37
CA LYS A 145 -22.97 -2.14 14.14
C LYS A 145 -24.15 -1.19 13.92
N LYS A 146 -24.78 -0.73 15.01
CA LYS A 146 -25.62 0.47 14.96
C LYS A 146 -24.68 1.63 14.59
N VAL A 147 -24.96 2.30 13.47
CA VAL A 147 -24.31 3.56 13.16
C VAL A 147 -24.91 4.58 14.13
N GLU A 148 -24.12 5.00 15.11
CA GLU A 148 -24.42 6.14 15.99
C GLU A 148 -23.86 7.43 15.39
#